data_AF-A0A356ICC1-F1
#
_entry.id   AF-A0A356ICC1-F1
#
_cell.length_a   1.000
_cell.length_b   1.000
_cell.length_c   1.000
_cell.angle_alpha   90.00
_cell.angle_beta   90.00
_cell.angle_gamma   90.00
#
_symmetry.space_group_name_H-M   'P 1'
#
loop_
_entity.id
_entity.type
_entity.pdbx_description
1 polymer ?
#
loop_
_entity_poly.entity_id
_entity_poly.type
_entity_poly.pdbx_seq_one_letter_code
_entity_poly.pdbx_strand_id
1 'polypeptide(L)'
;MYGFLALVLSIVAAHRIVGSGIVPALFVWFGTPLFFYMYIAPGMAHACSAFAVAAFVVTWLRVREKWSIRGMALLGCFAALMAMVREQDVFFVIGPIVDFIWSSWKDVRGPNPSARSFLPRIQAAIVGVFVACFLYLPQVISYIVLNGHIGPPNVIQTKMDWTAPHAGLVLLSSEHGLIVWTPLVLLSLCGLILLAIRNSEEGSGLSRMSHVTLGLLLMAVAQVYVTGSLSSWASAGAFGQRRFVGATVILVIGLAAFLKFVTPGWKRQTFGCLIGLCIWWNIGLMVQFGSGMMDRQKIELQKNAYNSFVRVPRELPSLAYRYFFDRHSFYEPHNE
;
A
#
# COMPACT_ATOMS: atom_id res chain seq x y z
N MET A 1 4.64 -11.49 12.06
CA MET A 1 4.99 -10.31 12.87
C MET A 1 4.87 -9.01 12.10
N TYR A 2 5.65 -8.77 11.03
CA TYR A 2 5.67 -7.49 10.31
C TYR A 2 4.31 -7.03 9.77
N GLY A 3 3.51 -7.92 9.20
CA GLY A 3 2.15 -7.56 8.75
C GLY A 3 1.25 -7.03 9.87
N PHE A 4 1.36 -7.55 11.09
CA PHE A 4 0.63 -7.00 12.25
C PHE A 4 1.15 -5.62 12.66
N LEU A 5 2.47 -5.42 12.67
CA LEU A 5 3.06 -4.10 12.93
C LEU A 5 2.61 -3.08 11.88
N ALA A 6 2.51 -3.49 10.61
CA ALA A 6 1.97 -2.65 9.54
C ALA A 6 0.53 -2.21 9.84
N LEU A 7 -0.33 -3.13 10.30
CA LEU A 7 -1.71 -2.81 10.68
C LEU A 7 -1.77 -1.86 11.88
N VAL A 8 -1.00 -2.12 12.94
CA VAL A 8 -0.96 -1.25 14.14
C VAL A 8 -0.51 0.16 13.76
N LEU A 9 0.55 0.29 12.98
CA LEU A 9 1.03 1.59 12.50
C LEU A 9 -0.01 2.28 11.59
N SER A 10 -0.71 1.51 10.77
CA SER A 10 -1.79 2.03 9.93
C SER A 10 -2.98 2.53 10.75
N ILE A 11 -3.33 1.84 11.85
CA ILE A 11 -4.35 2.29 12.82
C ILE A 11 -3.91 3.62 13.44
N VAL A 12 -2.65 3.74 13.86
CA VAL A 12 -2.10 4.98 14.43
C VAL A 12 -2.16 6.13 13.42
N ALA A 13 -1.79 5.87 12.16
CA ALA A 13 -1.84 6.87 11.09
C ALA A 13 -3.28 7.32 10.80
N ALA A 14 -4.20 6.37 10.65
CA ALA A 14 -5.62 6.65 10.39
C ALA A 14 -6.28 7.36 11.57
N HIS A 15 -6.00 6.97 12.81
CA HIS A 15 -6.50 7.66 13.99
C HIS A 15 -5.99 9.10 14.08
N ARG A 16 -4.71 9.35 13.76
CA ARG A 16 -4.14 10.70 13.72
C ARG A 16 -4.79 11.61 12.67
N ILE A 17 -5.19 11.06 11.52
CA ILE A 17 -5.75 11.83 10.39
C ILE A 17 -7.28 11.96 10.53
N VAL A 18 -7.97 10.86 10.82
CA VAL A 18 -9.43 10.76 10.69
C VAL A 18 -10.13 10.69 12.06
N GLY A 19 -9.41 10.25 13.11
CA GLY A 19 -9.95 10.01 14.46
C GLY A 19 -10.38 8.55 14.70
N SER A 20 -10.30 7.68 13.70
CA SER A 20 -10.59 6.24 13.83
C SER A 20 -9.67 5.41 12.91
N GLY A 21 -9.39 4.16 13.29
CA GLY A 21 -8.43 3.33 12.54
C GLY A 21 -8.61 1.82 12.67
N ILE A 22 -9.16 1.32 13.78
CA ILE A 22 -9.25 -0.14 14.04
C ILE A 22 -10.14 -0.85 13.03
N VAL A 23 -11.41 -0.43 12.91
CA VAL A 23 -12.37 -1.03 11.97
C VAL A 23 -11.89 -1.00 10.52
N PRO A 24 -11.45 0.14 9.94
CA PRO A 24 -10.94 0.16 8.57
C PRO A 24 -9.66 -0.68 8.41
N ALA A 25 -8.80 -0.77 9.43
CA ALA A 25 -7.64 -1.67 9.37
C ALA A 25 -8.04 -3.15 9.30
N LEU A 26 -9.05 -3.58 10.06
CA LEU A 26 -9.58 -4.93 9.97
C LEU A 26 -10.17 -5.23 8.60
N PHE A 27 -10.96 -4.29 8.05
CA PHE A 27 -11.53 -4.46 6.70
C PHE A 27 -10.45 -4.51 5.63
N VAL A 28 -9.43 -3.64 5.67
CA VAL A 28 -8.30 -3.69 4.75
C VAL A 28 -7.49 -4.97 4.94
N TRP A 29 -7.32 -5.44 6.17
CA TRP A 29 -6.59 -6.68 6.43
C TRP A 29 -7.23 -7.87 5.71
N PHE A 30 -8.53 -8.10 5.92
CA PHE A 30 -9.24 -9.24 5.31
C PHE A 30 -9.65 -9.01 3.85
N GLY A 31 -9.83 -7.75 3.43
CA GLY A 31 -10.28 -7.38 2.08
C GLY A 31 -9.17 -7.09 1.09
N THR A 32 -7.91 -7.32 1.46
CA THR A 32 -6.75 -7.14 0.56
C THR A 32 -5.78 -8.33 0.62
N PRO A 33 -4.85 -8.45 -0.35
CA PRO A 33 -3.86 -9.53 -0.35
C PRO A 33 -2.89 -9.52 0.85
N LEU A 34 -2.91 -8.52 1.74
CA LEU A 34 -2.05 -8.52 2.93
C LEU A 34 -2.27 -9.78 3.79
N PHE A 35 -3.52 -10.21 4.00
CA PHE A 35 -3.81 -11.43 4.75
C PHE A 35 -3.16 -12.67 4.11
N PHE A 36 -3.23 -12.78 2.79
CA PHE A 36 -2.56 -13.84 2.03
C PHE A 36 -1.05 -13.87 2.25
N TYR A 37 -0.39 -12.72 2.15
CA TYR A 37 1.05 -12.60 2.34
C TYR A 37 1.50 -12.69 3.81
N MET A 38 0.57 -12.73 4.76
CA MET A 38 0.88 -13.02 6.16
C MET A 38 0.82 -14.51 6.49
N TYR A 39 -0.07 -15.27 5.83
CA TYR A 39 -0.40 -16.64 6.25
C TYR A 39 -0.15 -17.72 5.20
N ILE A 40 -0.39 -17.43 3.92
CA ILE A 40 -0.23 -18.42 2.84
C ILE A 40 1.13 -18.28 2.14
N ALA A 41 1.58 -17.05 1.90
CA ALA A 41 2.88 -16.77 1.29
C ALA A 41 3.79 -15.88 2.17
N PRO A 42 4.07 -16.28 3.43
CA PRO A 42 4.83 -15.44 4.38
C PRO A 42 6.32 -15.27 4.01
N GLY A 43 6.86 -16.12 3.15
CA GLY A 43 8.26 -16.01 2.67
C GLY A 43 8.50 -14.85 1.70
N MET A 44 7.44 -14.18 1.24
CA MET A 44 7.55 -13.05 0.31
C MET A 44 7.74 -11.73 1.06
N ALA A 45 8.45 -10.77 0.45
CA ALA A 45 8.77 -9.47 1.06
C ALA A 45 7.56 -8.55 1.33
N HIS A 46 6.34 -8.91 0.92
CA HIS A 46 5.17 -8.03 0.93
C HIS A 46 4.73 -7.58 2.33
N ALA A 47 4.75 -8.47 3.32
CA ALA A 47 4.41 -8.10 4.70
C ALA A 47 5.46 -7.18 5.34
N CYS A 48 6.74 -7.39 5.01
CA CYS A 48 7.85 -6.52 5.44
C CYS A 48 7.76 -5.14 4.78
N SER A 49 7.38 -5.10 3.49
CA SER A 49 7.14 -3.87 2.74
C SER A 49 6.00 -3.06 3.35
N ALA A 50 4.85 -3.68 3.61
CA ALA A 50 3.73 -3.02 4.29
C ALA A 50 4.15 -2.39 5.63
N PHE A 51 5.00 -3.08 6.39
CA PHE A 51 5.56 -2.56 7.64
C PHE A 51 6.47 -1.35 7.41
N ALA A 52 7.46 -1.48 6.51
CA ALA A 52 8.42 -0.42 6.24
C ALA A 52 7.72 0.86 5.73
N VAL A 53 6.76 0.72 4.82
CA VAL A 53 5.94 1.83 4.31
C VAL A 53 5.07 2.44 5.41
N ALA A 54 4.41 1.63 6.25
CA ALA A 54 3.61 2.14 7.37
C ALA A 54 4.47 2.89 8.40
N ALA A 55 5.67 2.38 8.71
CA ALA A 55 6.61 3.03 9.61
C ALA A 55 7.12 4.35 9.03
N PHE A 56 7.43 4.38 7.74
CA PHE A 56 7.78 5.60 7.01
C PHE A 56 6.66 6.65 7.06
N VAL A 57 5.42 6.26 6.74
CA VAL A 57 4.26 7.17 6.75
C VAL A 57 3.97 7.68 8.17
N VAL A 58 3.94 6.83 9.19
CA VAL A 58 3.73 7.28 10.59
C VAL A 58 4.84 8.22 11.04
N THR A 59 6.09 7.95 10.66
CA THR A 59 7.23 8.83 10.95
C THR A 59 7.05 10.17 10.25
N TRP A 60 6.73 10.19 8.96
CA TRP A 60 6.45 11.41 8.21
C TRP A 60 5.35 12.25 8.89
N LEU A 61 4.24 11.63 9.27
CA LEU A 61 3.11 12.33 9.92
C LEU A 61 3.47 12.99 11.26
N ARG A 62 4.56 12.56 11.91
CA ARG A 62 5.12 13.20 13.11
C ARG A 62 6.19 14.24 12.76
N VAL A 63 7.09 13.91 11.83
CA VAL A 63 8.23 14.75 11.43
C VAL A 63 7.76 16.05 10.78
N ARG A 64 6.69 15.99 9.99
CA ARG A 64 6.11 17.15 9.27
C ARG A 64 5.68 18.32 10.16
N GLU A 65 5.48 18.11 11.46
CA GLU A 65 5.08 19.18 12.37
C GLU A 65 6.18 20.19 12.63
N LYS A 66 7.44 19.75 12.57
CA LYS A 66 8.61 20.57 12.92
C LYS A 66 9.76 20.51 11.92
N TRP A 67 9.79 19.50 11.05
CA TRP A 67 10.88 19.25 10.11
C TRP A 67 12.27 19.29 10.76
N SER A 68 12.36 18.80 12.01
CA SER A 68 13.61 18.82 12.79
C SER A 68 14.68 17.89 12.20
N ILE A 69 15.96 18.19 12.43
CA ILE A 69 17.10 17.36 11.98
C ILE A 69 16.94 15.90 12.42
N ARG A 70 16.63 15.65 13.70
CA ARG A 70 16.42 14.28 14.22
C ARG A 70 15.26 13.58 13.53
N GLY A 71 14.18 14.32 13.27
CA GLY A 71 13.03 13.80 12.54
C GLY A 71 13.35 13.43 11.10
N MET A 72 14.07 14.31 10.38
CA MET A 72 14.48 14.04 9.01
C MET A 72 15.50 12.91 8.89
N ALA A 73 16.45 12.81 9.84
CA ALA A 73 17.34 11.67 9.94
C ALA A 73 16.55 10.35 10.09
N LEU A 74 15.58 10.31 11.02
CA LEU A 74 14.72 9.14 11.21
C LEU A 74 13.87 8.81 9.97
N LEU A 75 13.35 9.84 9.30
CA LEU A 75 12.62 9.67 8.05
C LEU A 75 13.53 9.09 6.94
N GLY A 76 14.78 9.54 6.88
CA GLY A 76 15.83 9.00 6.01
C GLY A 76 16.14 7.52 6.32
N CYS A 77 16.21 7.14 7.60
CA CYS A 77 16.37 5.74 8.01
C CYS A 77 15.25 4.84 7.46
N PHE A 78 13.99 5.27 7.61
CA PHE A 78 12.86 4.50 7.10
C PHE A 78 12.75 4.54 5.57
N ALA A 79 13.19 5.63 4.91
CA ALA A 79 13.29 5.68 3.45
C ALA A 79 14.28 4.64 2.92
N ALA A 80 15.46 4.54 3.53
CA ALA A 80 16.46 3.53 3.18
C ALA A 80 15.93 2.11 3.42
N LEU A 81 15.38 1.84 4.61
CA LEU A 81 14.80 0.54 4.95
C LEU A 81 13.73 0.10 3.94
N MET A 82 12.81 1.01 3.61
CA MET A 82 11.74 0.76 2.65
C MET A 82 12.29 0.41 1.27
N ALA A 83 13.26 1.18 0.76
CA ALA A 83 13.90 0.92 -0.52
C ALA A 83 14.68 -0.40 -0.55
N MET A 84 15.33 -0.78 0.57
CA MET A 84 16.03 -2.07 0.69
C MET A 84 15.07 -3.26 0.71
N VAL A 85 13.90 -3.12 1.33
CA VAL A 85 12.89 -4.19 1.36
C VAL A 85 12.29 -4.39 -0.03
N ARG A 86 11.94 -3.29 -0.71
CA ARG A 86 11.49 -3.28 -2.11
C ARG A 86 11.85 -1.95 -2.75
N GLU A 87 12.60 -1.97 -3.84
CA GLU A 87 13.01 -0.76 -4.55
C GLU A 87 11.83 0.11 -4.99
N GLN A 88 10.74 -0.53 -5.44
CA GLN A 88 9.48 0.12 -5.81
C GLN A 88 8.92 1.02 -4.71
N ASP A 89 9.15 0.69 -3.43
CA ASP A 89 8.55 1.43 -2.33
C ASP A 89 9.25 2.80 -2.16
N VAL A 90 10.43 3.04 -2.74
CA VAL A 90 11.10 4.37 -2.71
C VAL A 90 10.19 5.49 -3.23
N PHE A 91 9.28 5.18 -4.14
CA PHE A 91 8.33 6.14 -4.70
C PHE A 91 7.34 6.69 -3.66
N PHE A 92 7.19 6.07 -2.48
CA PHE A 92 6.41 6.65 -1.39
C PHE A 92 7.03 7.94 -0.83
N VAL A 93 8.32 8.22 -1.07
CA VAL A 93 8.97 9.47 -0.62
C VAL A 93 8.34 10.73 -1.25
N ILE A 94 7.59 10.59 -2.35
CA ILE A 94 6.90 11.71 -3.00
C ILE A 94 5.95 12.46 -2.06
N GLY A 95 5.29 11.78 -1.12
CA GLY A 95 4.37 12.42 -0.17
C GLY A 95 5.07 13.43 0.74
N PRO A 96 6.10 13.02 1.52
CA PRO A 96 6.90 13.95 2.31
C PRO A 96 7.58 15.05 1.49
N ILE A 97 8.04 14.77 0.27
CA ILE A 97 8.63 15.81 -0.61
C ILE A 97 7.61 16.91 -0.88
N VAL A 98 6.40 16.55 -1.31
CA VAL A 98 5.34 17.51 -1.63
C VAL A 98 4.91 18.30 -0.38
N ASP A 99 4.76 17.63 0.75
CA ASP A 99 4.43 18.27 2.04
C ASP A 99 5.55 19.22 2.51
N PHE A 100 6.82 18.82 2.37
CA PHE A 100 7.97 19.66 2.71
C PHE A 100 8.04 20.90 1.82
N ILE A 101 7.88 20.75 0.51
CA ILE A 101 7.88 21.88 -0.43
C ILE A 101 6.73 22.83 -0.10
N TRP A 102 5.52 22.31 0.10
CA TRP A 102 4.34 23.11 0.40
C TRP A 102 4.48 23.89 1.71
N SER A 103 4.87 23.20 2.79
CA SER A 103 5.05 23.82 4.11
C SER A 103 6.18 24.85 4.11
N SER A 104 7.27 24.60 3.38
CA SER A 104 8.37 25.55 3.25
C SER A 104 8.00 26.76 2.39
N TRP A 105 7.22 26.57 1.32
CA TRP A 105 6.73 27.67 0.48
C TRP A 105 5.80 28.61 1.26
N LYS A 106 4.92 28.06 2.11
CA LYS A 106 4.02 28.84 2.96
C LYS A 106 4.76 29.67 4.00
N ASP A 107 5.86 29.19 4.56
CA ASP A 107 6.61 29.95 5.58
C ASP A 107 7.44 31.10 4.99
N VAL A 108 7.77 31.02 3.69
CA VAL A 108 8.49 32.08 2.96
C VAL A 108 7.53 33.11 2.37
N ARG A 109 6.34 32.70 1.91
CA ARG A 109 5.36 33.59 1.22
C ARG A 109 4.10 33.91 2.02
N GLY A 110 3.96 33.35 3.22
CA GLY A 110 2.80 33.53 4.07
C GLY A 110 2.71 34.94 4.68
N PRO A 111 1.61 35.23 5.39
CA PRO A 111 1.35 36.57 5.97
C PRO A 111 2.38 36.99 7.04
N ASN A 112 3.19 36.06 7.55
CA ASN A 112 4.31 36.36 8.45
C ASN A 112 5.57 35.64 7.97
N PRO A 113 6.24 36.16 6.92
CA PRO A 113 7.34 35.46 6.26
C PRO A 113 8.55 35.37 7.19
N SER A 114 9.01 34.15 7.45
CA SER A 114 10.18 33.89 8.30
C SER A 114 11.27 33.20 7.51
N ALA A 115 12.05 33.99 6.76
CA ALA A 115 13.23 33.50 6.04
C ALA A 115 14.25 32.79 6.97
N ARG A 116 14.29 33.17 8.26
CA ARG A 116 15.13 32.54 9.29
C ARG A 116 14.76 31.07 9.58
N SER A 117 13.56 30.64 9.20
CA SER A 117 13.08 29.26 9.42
C SER A 117 13.40 28.30 8.26
N PHE A 118 13.78 28.82 7.08
CA PHE A 118 13.99 28.02 5.89
C PHE A 118 15.34 27.29 5.88
N LEU A 119 16.43 27.98 6.25
CA LEU A 119 17.79 27.41 6.23
C LEU A 119 17.91 26.17 7.15
N PRO A 120 17.42 26.16 8.40
CA PRO A 120 17.45 24.97 9.25
C PRO A 120 16.65 23.79 8.69
N ARG A 121 15.56 24.04 7.94
CA ARG A 121 14.78 22.98 7.29
C ARG A 121 15.51 22.34 6.13
N ILE A 122 16.20 23.14 5.32
CA ILE A 122 17.05 22.62 4.25
C ILE A 122 18.21 21.81 4.84
N GLN A 123 18.84 22.28 5.92
CA GLN A 123 19.85 21.51 6.65
C GLN A 123 19.29 20.17 7.16
N ALA A 124 18.10 20.18 7.76
CA ALA A 124 17.43 18.95 8.18
C ALA A 124 17.13 18.01 7.00
N ALA A 125 16.68 18.53 5.86
CA ALA A 125 16.44 17.75 4.66
C ALA A 125 17.72 17.12 4.10
N ILE A 126 18.82 17.87 4.05
CA ILE A 126 20.14 17.37 3.64
C ILE A 126 20.59 16.24 4.57
N VAL A 127 20.42 16.39 5.90
CA VAL A 127 20.73 15.32 6.86
C VAL A 127 19.87 14.08 6.60
N GLY A 128 18.56 14.26 6.34
CA GLY A 128 17.67 13.14 6.02
C GLY A 128 18.09 12.38 4.76
N VAL A 129 18.44 13.10 3.69
CA VAL A 129 18.93 12.50 2.43
C VAL A 129 20.28 11.80 2.67
N PHE A 130 21.20 12.44 3.38
CA PHE A 130 22.50 11.85 3.70
C PHE A 130 22.34 10.55 4.48
N VAL A 131 21.51 10.53 5.52
CA VAL A 131 21.22 9.33 6.31
C VAL A 131 20.58 8.24 5.45
N ALA A 132 19.65 8.59 4.57
CA ALA A 132 19.04 7.63 3.65
C ALA A 132 20.08 7.01 2.71
N CYS A 133 20.93 7.82 2.08
CA CYS A 133 21.99 7.34 1.19
C CYS A 133 23.01 6.47 1.94
N PHE A 134 23.44 6.91 3.14
CA PHE A 134 24.40 6.19 3.97
C PHE A 134 23.87 4.82 4.39
N LEU A 135 22.62 4.74 4.86
CA LEU A 135 22.01 3.47 5.28
C LEU A 135 21.61 2.57 4.11
N TYR A 136 21.49 3.10 2.90
CA TYR A 136 21.28 2.32 1.68
C TYR A 136 22.58 1.72 1.12
N LEU A 137 23.76 2.10 1.64
CA LEU A 137 25.05 1.59 1.16
C LEU A 137 25.17 0.06 1.13
N PRO A 138 24.67 -0.72 2.11
CA PRO A 138 24.73 -2.18 2.03
C PRO A 138 24.02 -2.74 0.79
N GLN A 139 22.92 -2.13 0.35
CA GLN A 139 22.22 -2.51 -0.87
C GLN A 139 23.05 -2.17 -2.12
N VAL A 140 23.68 -0.99 -2.15
CA VAL A 140 24.57 -0.58 -3.24
C VAL A 140 25.77 -1.52 -3.35
N ILE A 141 26.42 -1.85 -2.24
CA ILE A 141 27.53 -2.80 -2.19
C ILE A 141 27.06 -4.16 -2.72
N SER A 142 25.89 -4.64 -2.29
CA SER A 142 25.31 -5.89 -2.79
C SER A 142 25.12 -5.87 -4.31
N TYR A 143 24.70 -4.74 -4.90
CA TYR A 143 24.60 -4.60 -6.35
C TYR A 143 25.94 -4.61 -7.06
N ILE A 144 26.94 -3.91 -6.53
CA ILE A 144 28.28 -3.92 -7.13
C ILE A 144 28.86 -5.32 -7.11
N VAL A 145 28.71 -6.05 -6.00
CA VAL A 145 29.23 -7.42 -5.85
C VAL A 145 28.50 -8.41 -6.78
N LEU A 146 27.17 -8.32 -6.89
CA LEU A 146 26.36 -9.29 -7.64
C LEU A 146 26.25 -8.97 -9.14
N ASN A 147 26.17 -7.68 -9.48
CA ASN A 147 25.86 -7.22 -10.84
C ASN A 147 27.03 -6.49 -11.52
N GLY A 148 28.08 -6.13 -10.77
CA GLY A 148 29.21 -5.34 -11.28
C GLY A 148 28.91 -3.85 -11.47
N HIS A 149 27.70 -3.39 -11.14
CA HIS A 149 27.29 -1.99 -11.23
C HIS A 149 26.27 -1.63 -10.16
N ILE A 150 25.97 -0.34 -9.99
CA ILE A 150 24.93 0.12 -9.08
C ILE A 150 23.56 -0.18 -9.70
N GLY A 151 22.69 -0.82 -8.94
CA GLY A 151 21.30 -1.09 -9.33
C GLY A 151 21.01 -2.55 -9.70
N PRO A 152 19.74 -2.86 -9.99
CA PRO A 152 19.29 -4.21 -10.27
C PRO A 152 19.88 -4.76 -11.59
N PRO A 153 19.90 -6.09 -11.78
CA PRO A 153 20.42 -6.71 -13.01
C PRO A 153 19.79 -6.14 -14.29
N ASN A 154 20.54 -6.13 -15.40
CA ASN A 154 20.08 -5.63 -16.70
C ASN A 154 18.76 -6.26 -17.17
N VAL A 155 18.52 -7.54 -16.85
CA VAL A 155 17.26 -8.24 -17.17
C VAL A 155 16.01 -7.65 -16.51
N ILE A 156 16.18 -6.87 -15.44
CA ILE A 156 15.10 -6.10 -14.80
C ILE A 156 15.01 -4.71 -15.44
N GLN A 157 16.14 -4.06 -15.70
CA GLN A 157 16.16 -2.72 -16.30
C GLN A 157 15.55 -2.69 -17.70
N THR A 158 15.79 -3.72 -18.53
CA THR A 158 15.20 -3.84 -19.88
C THR A 158 13.70 -4.06 -19.87
N LYS A 159 13.10 -4.35 -18.70
CA LYS A 159 11.64 -4.47 -18.54
C LYS A 159 10.96 -3.13 -18.20
N MET A 160 11.73 -2.06 -17.97
CA MET A 160 11.18 -0.75 -17.63
C MET A 160 10.90 0.08 -18.88
N ASP A 161 9.63 0.41 -19.09
CA ASP A 161 9.16 1.45 -19.98
C ASP A 161 8.57 2.61 -19.15
N TRP A 162 9.34 3.69 -19.03
CA TRP A 162 8.99 4.84 -18.19
C TRP A 162 7.82 5.67 -18.74
N THR A 163 7.31 5.38 -19.94
CA THR A 163 6.05 5.94 -20.44
C THR A 163 4.82 5.35 -19.74
N ALA A 164 5.02 4.29 -18.94
CA ALA A 164 3.99 3.58 -18.18
C ALA A 164 2.80 3.08 -19.03
N PRO A 165 3.05 2.34 -20.12
CA PRO A 165 2.02 1.93 -21.07
C PRO A 165 0.93 1.05 -20.43
N HIS A 166 1.23 0.38 -19.31
CA HIS A 166 0.32 -0.53 -18.64
C HIS A 166 -0.40 0.07 -17.43
N ALA A 167 -0.27 1.38 -17.15
CA ALA A 167 -0.88 2.00 -15.97
C ALA A 167 -2.40 1.77 -15.86
N GLY A 168 -3.12 1.85 -16.98
CA GLY A 168 -4.56 1.55 -17.02
C GLY A 168 -4.88 0.07 -16.76
N LEU A 169 -4.05 -0.84 -17.31
CA LEU A 169 -4.20 -2.29 -17.11
C LEU A 169 -3.95 -2.69 -15.65
N VAL A 170 -2.98 -2.05 -14.99
CA VAL A 170 -2.69 -2.24 -13.56
C VAL A 170 -3.91 -1.93 -12.70
N LEU A 171 -4.77 -1.01 -13.11
CA LEU A 171 -5.99 -0.67 -12.35
C LEU A 171 -7.17 -1.56 -12.71
N LEU A 172 -7.43 -1.76 -14.01
CA LEU A 172 -8.73 -2.23 -14.51
C LEU A 172 -8.70 -3.55 -15.29
N SER A 173 -7.52 -4.12 -15.57
CA SER A 173 -7.45 -5.37 -16.33
C SER A 173 -8.24 -6.49 -15.65
N SER A 174 -8.95 -7.29 -16.45
CA SER A 174 -9.64 -8.49 -15.98
C SER A 174 -8.68 -9.57 -15.51
N GLU A 175 -7.41 -9.55 -15.92
CA GLU A 175 -6.43 -10.57 -15.55
C GLU A 175 -5.84 -10.31 -14.17
N HIS A 176 -5.35 -9.08 -13.94
CA HIS A 176 -4.60 -8.72 -12.74
C HIS A 176 -4.85 -7.27 -12.30
N GLY A 177 -5.93 -6.61 -12.71
CA GLY A 177 -6.23 -5.23 -12.32
C GLY A 177 -6.51 -5.06 -10.82
N LEU A 178 -5.93 -4.02 -10.21
CA LEU A 178 -6.04 -3.74 -8.78
C LEU A 178 -7.50 -3.63 -8.31
N ILE A 179 -8.35 -2.93 -9.05
CA ILE A 179 -9.75 -2.69 -8.65
C ILE A 179 -10.59 -3.95 -8.86
N VAL A 180 -10.33 -4.71 -9.92
CA VAL A 180 -11.06 -5.95 -10.23
C VAL A 180 -10.79 -7.01 -9.16
N TRP A 181 -9.52 -7.19 -8.80
CA TRP A 181 -9.09 -8.25 -7.88
C TRP A 181 -9.07 -7.80 -6.42
N THR A 182 -9.13 -6.48 -6.15
CA THR A 182 -9.17 -5.92 -4.79
C THR A 182 -10.10 -4.70 -4.74
N PRO A 183 -11.43 -4.90 -4.91
CA PRO A 183 -12.40 -3.81 -5.05
C PRO A 183 -12.49 -2.89 -3.83
N LEU A 184 -12.09 -3.34 -2.63
CA LEU A 184 -12.01 -2.52 -1.43
C LEU A 184 -11.07 -1.30 -1.61
N VAL A 185 -10.10 -1.39 -2.52
CA VAL A 185 -9.22 -0.27 -2.90
C VAL A 185 -10.03 0.91 -3.43
N LEU A 186 -11.11 0.67 -4.19
CA LEU A 186 -11.94 1.74 -4.73
C LEU A 186 -12.56 2.59 -3.61
N LEU A 187 -13.15 1.94 -2.59
CA LEU A 187 -13.73 2.64 -1.44
C LEU A 187 -12.65 3.42 -0.67
N SER A 188 -11.45 2.84 -0.56
CA SER A 188 -10.31 3.49 0.10
C SER A 188 -9.85 4.74 -0.65
N LEU A 189 -9.69 4.65 -1.97
CA LEU A 189 -9.32 5.79 -2.83
C LEU A 189 -10.40 6.87 -2.84
N CYS A 190 -11.68 6.48 -2.93
CA CYS A 190 -12.80 7.41 -2.79
C CYS A 190 -12.76 8.15 -1.45
N GLY A 191 -12.45 7.46 -0.35
CA GLY A 191 -12.30 8.10 0.96
C GLY A 191 -11.17 9.14 1.02
N LEU A 192 -10.02 8.87 0.39
CA LEU A 192 -8.94 9.85 0.27
C LEU A 192 -9.35 11.07 -0.57
N ILE A 193 -10.04 10.85 -1.69
CA ILE A 193 -10.54 11.94 -2.54
C ILE A 193 -11.56 12.79 -1.78
N LEU A 194 -12.51 12.16 -1.07
CA LEU A 194 -13.49 12.86 -0.23
C LEU A 194 -12.81 13.66 0.89
N LEU A 195 -11.78 13.09 1.52
CA LEU A 195 -10.98 13.79 2.52
C LEU A 195 -10.29 15.03 1.93
N ALA A 196 -9.76 14.93 0.71
CA ALA A 196 -9.11 16.05 0.03
C ALA A 196 -10.10 17.18 -0.28
N ILE A 197 -11.29 16.84 -0.78
CA ILE A 197 -12.34 17.80 -1.14
C ILE A 197 -12.88 18.51 0.12
N ARG A 198 -13.27 17.74 1.15
CA ARG A 198 -13.89 18.29 2.37
C ARG A 198 -12.92 19.13 3.21
N ASN A 199 -11.64 18.76 3.25
CA ASN A 199 -10.61 19.58 3.91
C ASN A 199 -10.40 20.95 3.24
N SER A 200 -10.83 21.13 1.98
CA SER A 200 -10.73 22.40 1.26
C SER A 200 -11.90 23.34 1.56
N GLU A 201 -13.05 22.83 1.99
CA GLU A 201 -14.27 23.60 2.25
C GLU A 201 -14.30 24.16 3.69
N GLU A 202 -13.83 23.40 4.68
CA GLU A 202 -13.76 23.83 6.07
C GLU A 202 -12.48 24.63 6.34
N GLY A 203 -12.57 25.97 6.25
CA GLY A 203 -11.50 26.92 6.60
C GLY A 203 -11.05 26.95 8.07
N SER A 204 -11.33 25.90 8.85
CA SER A 204 -10.90 25.72 10.25
C SER A 204 -9.97 24.51 10.34
N GLY A 205 -8.84 24.58 11.06
CA GLY A 205 -7.97 23.45 11.50
C GLY A 205 -7.51 22.37 10.47
N LEU A 206 -8.45 21.67 9.83
CA LEU A 206 -8.33 20.63 8.80
C LEU A 206 -7.76 21.11 7.46
N SER A 207 -7.78 22.41 7.15
CA SER A 207 -7.06 22.99 5.99
C SER A 207 -5.54 22.66 6.03
N ARG A 208 -4.99 22.33 7.21
CA ARG A 208 -3.60 21.89 7.43
C ARG A 208 -3.33 20.44 6.96
N MET A 209 -4.33 19.72 6.45
CA MET A 209 -4.23 18.30 6.06
C MET A 209 -4.54 18.03 4.57
N SER A 210 -4.89 19.05 3.80
CA SER A 210 -5.11 18.94 2.35
C SER A 210 -3.88 18.40 1.63
N HIS A 211 -2.69 18.91 1.97
CA HIS A 211 -1.42 18.49 1.37
C HIS A 211 -0.93 17.12 1.85
N VAL A 212 -1.29 16.68 3.06
CA VAL A 212 -1.07 15.27 3.48
C VAL A 212 -1.88 14.34 2.61
N THR A 213 -3.15 14.69 2.41
CA THR A 213 -4.06 13.89 1.59
C THR A 213 -3.59 13.86 0.14
N LEU A 214 -3.14 15.00 -0.40
CA LEU A 214 -2.48 15.07 -1.70
C LEU A 214 -1.22 14.19 -1.76
N GLY A 215 -0.37 14.24 -0.73
CA GLY A 215 0.81 13.37 -0.63
C GLY A 215 0.46 11.88 -0.65
N LEU A 216 -0.59 11.46 0.08
CA LEU A 216 -1.09 10.08 0.07
C LEU A 216 -1.68 9.67 -1.28
N LEU A 217 -2.38 10.57 -1.97
CA LEU A 217 -2.89 10.33 -3.33
C LEU A 217 -1.74 10.19 -4.34
N LEU A 218 -0.75 11.08 -4.28
CA LEU A 218 0.43 11.04 -5.15
C LEU A 218 1.27 9.78 -4.90
N MET A 219 1.38 9.33 -3.64
CA MET A 219 1.95 8.04 -3.31
C MET A 219 1.21 6.89 -4.02
N ALA A 220 -0.13 6.86 -3.97
CA ALA A 220 -0.92 5.84 -4.66
C ALA A 220 -0.74 5.89 -6.18
N VAL A 221 -0.76 7.09 -6.77
CA VAL A 221 -0.53 7.31 -8.20
C VAL A 221 0.88 6.88 -8.61
N ALA A 222 1.89 7.19 -7.81
CA ALA A 222 3.27 6.80 -8.07
C ALA A 222 3.42 5.26 -8.08
N GLN A 223 2.67 4.54 -7.23
CA GLN A 223 2.64 3.08 -7.24
C GLN A 223 1.98 2.50 -8.50
N VAL A 224 0.92 3.15 -9.01
CA VAL A 224 0.32 2.79 -10.31
C VAL A 224 1.30 3.05 -11.45
N TYR A 225 1.95 4.22 -11.45
CA TYR A 225 2.95 4.60 -12.45
C TYR A 225 4.09 3.59 -12.54
N VAL A 226 4.83 3.37 -11.44
CA VAL A 226 5.99 2.46 -11.43
C VAL A 226 5.60 1.02 -11.77
N THR A 227 4.41 0.58 -11.34
CA THR A 227 3.90 -0.76 -11.67
C THR A 227 3.53 -0.87 -13.15
N GLY A 228 2.96 0.19 -13.72
CA GLY A 228 2.58 0.31 -15.13
C GLY A 228 3.76 0.49 -16.07
N SER A 229 4.93 0.90 -15.54
CA SER A 229 6.19 0.96 -16.27
C SER A 229 6.86 -0.40 -16.46
N LEU A 230 6.43 -1.45 -15.76
CA LEU A 230 7.04 -2.78 -15.90
C LEU A 230 6.33 -3.56 -17.01
N SER A 231 7.06 -4.12 -17.97
CA SER A 231 6.51 -5.06 -18.95
C SER A 231 5.86 -6.28 -18.30
N SER A 232 6.33 -6.66 -17.11
CA SER A 232 5.74 -7.68 -16.23
C SER A 232 4.69 -7.12 -15.26
N TRP A 233 3.89 -6.14 -15.69
CA TRP A 233 2.88 -5.43 -14.88
C TRP A 233 1.90 -6.37 -14.18
N ALA A 234 1.51 -7.46 -14.85
CA ALA A 234 0.55 -8.46 -14.36
C ALA A 234 1.03 -9.18 -13.08
N SER A 235 2.34 -9.24 -12.83
CA SER A 235 2.91 -9.88 -11.63
C SER A 235 2.46 -11.34 -11.42
N ALA A 236 2.61 -12.17 -12.45
CA ALA A 236 2.21 -13.59 -12.49
C ALA A 236 2.54 -14.39 -11.20
N GLY A 237 1.71 -15.41 -10.93
CA GLY A 237 1.83 -16.28 -9.77
C GLY A 237 1.18 -15.73 -8.49
N ALA A 238 0.28 -14.76 -8.59
CA ALA A 238 -0.54 -14.24 -7.49
C ALA A 238 -1.91 -13.83 -8.03
N PHE A 239 -2.94 -13.83 -7.17
CA PHE A 239 -4.22 -13.20 -7.53
C PHE A 239 -4.14 -11.69 -7.26
N GLY A 240 -4.52 -10.90 -8.27
CA GLY A 240 -4.50 -9.44 -8.20
C GLY A 240 -3.10 -8.80 -8.09
N GLN A 241 -3.07 -7.51 -7.74
CA GLN A 241 -1.85 -6.71 -7.74
C GLN A 241 -1.08 -6.79 -6.41
N ARG A 242 -0.20 -7.78 -6.28
CA ARG A 242 0.68 -7.95 -5.10
C ARG A 242 1.63 -6.78 -4.82
N ARG A 243 1.94 -5.97 -5.83
CA ARG A 243 2.83 -4.79 -5.71
C ARG A 243 2.24 -3.70 -4.82
N PHE A 244 0.92 -3.69 -4.60
CA PHE A 244 0.23 -2.68 -3.80
C PHE A 244 0.10 -3.04 -2.32
N VAL A 245 0.61 -4.20 -1.88
CA VAL A 245 0.56 -4.59 -0.45
C VAL A 245 1.28 -3.56 0.43
N GLY A 246 2.38 -2.96 -0.06
CA GLY A 246 3.07 -1.86 0.61
C GLY A 246 2.17 -0.64 0.90
N ALA A 247 1.16 -0.40 0.05
CA ALA A 247 0.22 0.72 0.19
C ALA A 247 -0.87 0.49 1.27
N THR A 248 -0.80 -0.58 2.06
CA THR A 248 -1.78 -0.89 3.13
C THR A 248 -2.11 0.32 4.00
N VAL A 249 -1.11 1.08 4.46
CA VAL A 249 -1.33 2.26 5.31
C VAL A 249 -2.19 3.32 4.63
N ILE A 250 -2.02 3.51 3.32
CA ILE A 250 -2.80 4.45 2.51
C ILE A 250 -4.25 3.96 2.40
N LEU A 251 -4.45 2.65 2.18
CA LEU A 251 -5.77 2.05 2.11
C LEU A 251 -6.52 2.16 3.44
N VAL A 252 -5.85 1.94 4.57
CA VAL A 252 -6.48 2.07 5.91
C VAL A 252 -6.90 3.51 6.18
N ILE A 253 -6.04 4.50 5.88
CA ILE A 253 -6.38 5.92 6.03
C ILE A 253 -7.56 6.29 5.12
N GLY A 254 -7.53 5.84 3.86
CA GLY A 254 -8.58 6.08 2.88
C GLY A 254 -9.92 5.49 3.30
N LEU A 255 -9.94 4.22 3.70
CA LEU A 255 -11.17 3.58 4.14
C LEU A 255 -11.70 4.19 5.44
N ALA A 256 -10.82 4.61 6.36
CA ALA A 256 -11.22 5.35 7.56
C ALA A 256 -11.95 6.64 7.18
N ALA A 257 -11.39 7.41 6.24
CA ALA A 257 -12.01 8.63 5.76
C ALA A 257 -13.35 8.36 5.07
N PHE A 258 -13.43 7.32 4.23
CA PHE A 258 -14.67 6.90 3.58
C PHE A 258 -15.76 6.62 4.62
N LEU A 259 -15.47 5.78 5.63
CA LEU A 259 -16.42 5.42 6.67
C LEU A 259 -16.83 6.61 7.54
N LYS A 260 -15.95 7.59 7.75
CA LYS A 260 -16.28 8.85 8.46
C LYS A 260 -17.32 9.68 7.72
N PHE A 261 -17.25 9.74 6.40
CA PHE A 261 -18.13 10.59 5.58
C PHE A 261 -19.43 9.89 5.13
N VAL A 262 -19.54 8.58 5.31
CA VAL A 262 -20.79 7.85 5.03
C VAL A 262 -21.80 8.14 6.14
N THR A 263 -22.93 8.76 5.77
CA THR A 263 -24.00 9.10 6.72
C THR A 263 -24.70 7.84 7.27
N PRO A 264 -25.15 7.86 8.53
CA PRO A 264 -25.98 6.80 9.09
C PRO A 264 -27.27 6.58 8.27
N GLY A 265 -27.74 5.33 8.21
CA GLY A 265 -28.93 4.93 7.46
C GLY A 265 -28.66 3.87 6.40
N TRP A 266 -29.50 3.80 5.37
CA TRP A 266 -29.42 2.78 4.33
C TRP A 266 -28.06 2.78 3.61
N LYS A 267 -27.45 3.95 3.37
CA LYS A 267 -26.12 4.07 2.75
C LYS A 267 -25.05 3.33 3.54
N ARG A 268 -25.05 3.45 4.87
CA ARG A 268 -24.10 2.75 5.74
C ARG A 268 -24.29 1.23 5.68
N GLN A 269 -25.53 0.76 5.62
CA GLN A 269 -25.82 -0.67 5.45
C GLN A 269 -25.35 -1.16 4.08
N THR A 270 -25.67 -0.44 3.00
CA THR A 270 -25.22 -0.76 1.64
C THR A 270 -23.69 -0.85 1.56
N PHE A 271 -22.98 0.16 2.05
CA PHE A 271 -21.51 0.13 2.04
C PHE A 271 -20.93 -0.95 2.98
N GLY A 272 -21.60 -1.24 4.10
CA GLY A 272 -21.25 -2.38 4.96
C GLY A 272 -21.35 -3.71 4.22
N CYS A 273 -22.45 -3.94 3.50
CA CYS A 273 -22.62 -5.12 2.65
C CYS A 273 -21.57 -5.17 1.53
N LEU A 274 -21.29 -4.05 0.86
CA LEU A 274 -20.26 -3.97 -0.18
C LEU A 274 -18.87 -4.30 0.36
N ILE A 275 -18.51 -3.79 1.54
CA ILE A 275 -17.25 -4.14 2.20
C ILE A 275 -17.22 -5.65 2.54
N GLY A 276 -18.32 -6.19 3.05
CA GLY A 276 -18.45 -7.63 3.31
C GLY A 276 -18.24 -8.47 2.05
N LEU A 277 -18.81 -8.06 0.92
CA LEU A 277 -18.59 -8.70 -0.38
C LEU A 277 -17.14 -8.58 -0.85
N CYS A 278 -16.50 -7.43 -0.66
CA CYS A 278 -15.07 -7.25 -1.00
C CYS A 278 -14.17 -8.17 -0.16
N ILE A 279 -14.48 -8.31 1.13
CA ILE A 279 -13.77 -9.23 2.04
C ILE A 279 -13.98 -10.67 1.60
N TRP A 280 -15.23 -11.07 1.34
CA TRP A 280 -15.55 -12.40 0.84
C TRP A 280 -14.82 -12.70 -0.47
N TRP A 281 -14.78 -11.74 -1.39
CA TRP A 281 -14.05 -11.87 -2.65
C TRP A 281 -12.58 -12.20 -2.42
N ASN A 282 -11.89 -11.42 -1.60
CA ASN A 282 -10.47 -11.66 -1.30
C ASN A 282 -10.24 -13.00 -0.59
N ILE A 283 -11.08 -13.36 0.40
CA ILE A 283 -10.99 -14.65 1.10
C ILE A 283 -11.24 -15.82 0.13
N GLY A 284 -12.25 -15.70 -0.74
CA GLY A 284 -12.57 -16.70 -1.75
C GLY A 284 -11.40 -16.94 -2.71
N LEU A 285 -10.74 -15.86 -3.16
CA LEU A 285 -9.53 -15.95 -3.99
C LEU A 285 -8.36 -16.62 -3.25
N MET A 286 -8.18 -16.32 -1.97
CA MET A 286 -7.17 -16.97 -1.13
C MET A 286 -7.40 -18.47 -1.00
N VAL A 287 -8.64 -18.88 -0.74
CA VAL A 287 -9.02 -20.29 -0.64
C VAL A 287 -8.77 -20.99 -1.97
N GLN A 288 -9.18 -20.38 -3.08
CA GLN A 288 -8.93 -20.95 -4.42
C GLN A 288 -7.43 -21.10 -4.72
N PHE A 289 -6.62 -20.10 -4.35
CA PHE A 289 -5.17 -20.17 -4.53
C PHE A 289 -4.55 -21.28 -3.68
N GLY A 290 -4.94 -21.37 -2.40
CA GLY A 290 -4.40 -22.33 -1.44
C GLY A 290 -4.82 -23.77 -1.71
N SER A 291 -6.04 -23.99 -2.18
CA SER A 291 -6.59 -25.31 -2.51
C SER A 291 -6.24 -25.81 -3.91
N GLY A 292 -5.59 -25.00 -4.74
CA GLY A 292 -5.26 -25.36 -6.13
C GLY A 292 -6.44 -25.25 -7.11
N MET A 293 -7.61 -24.76 -6.69
CA MET A 293 -8.77 -24.57 -7.58
C MET A 293 -8.56 -23.49 -8.65
N MET A 294 -7.63 -22.58 -8.43
CA MET A 294 -7.28 -21.51 -9.36
C MET A 294 -5.97 -21.83 -10.06
N ASP A 295 -5.99 -21.70 -11.39
CA ASP A 295 -4.79 -21.67 -12.20
C ASP A 295 -3.99 -20.40 -11.86
N ARG A 296 -2.78 -20.61 -11.35
CA ARG A 296 -1.90 -19.52 -10.87
C ARG A 296 -1.17 -18.80 -12.00
N GLN A 297 -1.15 -19.38 -13.20
CA GLN A 297 -0.53 -18.81 -14.39
C GLN A 297 -1.55 -18.08 -15.26
N LYS A 298 -2.76 -18.65 -15.38
CA LYS A 298 -3.83 -18.08 -16.19
C LYS A 298 -5.09 -17.87 -15.37
N ILE A 299 -5.26 -16.64 -14.89
CA ILE A 299 -6.38 -16.27 -14.05
C ILE A 299 -7.56 -15.86 -14.93
N GLU A 300 -8.76 -16.39 -14.63
CA GLU A 300 -9.97 -16.17 -15.43
C GLU A 300 -11.08 -15.62 -14.54
N LEU A 301 -11.38 -14.31 -14.67
CA LEU A 301 -12.31 -13.59 -13.79
C LEU A 301 -13.65 -14.31 -13.59
N GLN A 302 -14.26 -14.81 -14.68
CA GLN A 302 -15.56 -15.50 -14.61
C GLN A 302 -15.49 -16.82 -13.84
N LYS A 303 -14.46 -17.63 -14.11
CA LYS A 303 -14.24 -18.92 -13.43
C LYS A 303 -13.94 -18.70 -11.95
N ASN A 304 -13.10 -17.71 -11.64
CA ASN A 304 -12.77 -17.36 -10.26
C ASN A 304 -13.96 -16.74 -9.51
N ALA A 305 -14.82 -15.98 -10.20
CA ALA A 305 -16.11 -15.51 -9.66
C ALA A 305 -17.03 -16.67 -9.29
N TYR A 306 -17.28 -17.59 -10.24
CA TYR A 306 -18.08 -18.78 -9.98
C TYR A 306 -17.53 -19.60 -8.82
N ASN A 307 -16.20 -19.82 -8.80
CA ASN A 307 -15.57 -20.54 -7.71
C ASN A 307 -15.75 -19.84 -6.37
N SER A 308 -15.53 -18.52 -6.27
CA SER A 308 -15.68 -17.78 -5.00
C SER A 308 -17.09 -17.79 -4.44
N PHE A 309 -18.11 -17.76 -5.29
CA PHE A 309 -19.51 -17.60 -4.85
C PHE A 309 -20.33 -18.89 -4.85
N VAL A 310 -19.87 -19.94 -5.54
CA VAL A 310 -20.60 -21.22 -5.65
C VAL A 310 -19.76 -22.37 -5.10
N ARG A 311 -18.54 -22.56 -5.64
CA ARG A 311 -17.72 -23.74 -5.31
C ARG A 311 -17.11 -23.66 -3.92
N VAL A 312 -16.50 -22.55 -3.56
CA VAL A 312 -15.86 -22.33 -2.25
C VAL A 312 -16.86 -22.50 -1.12
N PRO A 313 -18.05 -21.87 -1.10
CA PRO A 313 -19.05 -22.12 -0.06
C PRO A 313 -19.44 -23.60 0.07
N ARG A 314 -19.60 -24.29 -1.05
CA ARG A 314 -20.00 -25.71 -1.08
C ARG A 314 -18.92 -26.64 -0.53
N GLU A 315 -17.65 -26.34 -0.80
CA GLU A 315 -16.50 -27.15 -0.36
C GLU A 315 -15.91 -26.68 0.97
N LEU A 316 -16.35 -25.53 1.51
CA LEU A 316 -15.78 -24.89 2.71
C LEU A 316 -15.69 -25.83 3.93
N PRO A 317 -16.72 -26.63 4.28
CA PRO A 317 -16.63 -27.53 5.43
C PRO A 317 -15.52 -28.58 5.28
N SER A 318 -15.38 -29.13 4.07
CA SER A 318 -14.33 -30.11 3.74
C SER A 318 -12.95 -29.46 3.75
N LEU A 319 -12.81 -28.28 3.15
CA LEU A 319 -11.56 -27.53 3.14
C LEU A 319 -11.12 -27.12 4.55
N ALA A 320 -12.06 -26.70 5.40
CA ALA A 320 -11.78 -26.37 6.79
C ALA A 320 -11.33 -27.61 7.57
N TYR A 321 -12.03 -28.75 7.42
CA TYR A 321 -11.63 -30.01 8.03
C TYR A 321 -10.21 -30.40 7.62
N ARG A 322 -9.92 -30.43 6.31
CA ARG A 322 -8.58 -30.73 5.79
C ARG A 322 -7.55 -29.75 6.34
N TYR A 323 -7.85 -28.46 6.42
CA TYR A 323 -6.90 -27.48 6.92
C TYR A 323 -6.54 -27.66 8.41
N PHE A 324 -7.48 -28.11 9.24
CA PHE A 324 -7.23 -28.31 10.67
C PHE A 324 -6.71 -29.72 11.01
N PHE A 325 -7.16 -30.74 10.28
CA PHE A 325 -6.95 -32.14 10.65
C PHE A 325 -6.14 -32.95 9.62
N ASP A 326 -6.02 -32.50 8.37
CA ASP A 326 -5.35 -33.22 7.29
C ASP A 326 -4.65 -32.27 6.29
N ARG A 327 -3.69 -31.51 6.79
CA ARG A 327 -2.98 -30.51 5.98
C ARG A 327 -2.16 -31.13 4.85
N HIS A 328 -1.72 -32.38 5.00
CA HIS A 328 -0.90 -33.07 4.02
C HIS A 328 -1.64 -33.24 2.69
N SER A 329 -2.96 -33.45 2.74
CA SER A 329 -3.82 -33.56 1.56
C SER A 329 -3.80 -32.36 0.60
N PHE A 330 -3.31 -31.18 1.02
CA PHE A 330 -3.16 -30.02 0.12
C PHE A 330 -1.87 -30.04 -0.71
N TYR A 331 -0.93 -30.91 -0.36
CA TYR A 331 0.40 -31.00 -0.98
C TYR A 331 0.60 -32.31 -1.74
N GLU A 332 -0.34 -33.25 -1.64
CA GLU A 332 -0.28 -34.49 -2.39
C GLU A 332 -0.51 -34.23 -3.88
N PRO A 333 0.37 -34.74 -4.75
CA PRO A 333 0.16 -34.64 -6.19
C PRO A 333 -1.17 -35.31 -6.53
N HIS A 334 -2.04 -34.57 -7.22
CA HIS A 334 -3.23 -35.19 -7.79
C HIS A 334 -2.73 -36.15 -8.87
N ASN A 335 -2.86 -37.45 -8.61
CA ASN A 335 -2.73 -38.46 -9.64
C ASN A 335 -3.92 -38.25 -10.58
N GLU A 336 -3.71 -37.50 -11.66
CA GLU A 336 -4.59 -37.48 -12.82
C GLU A 336 -4.31 -38.68 -13.72
#